data_AF-A0A6P6LQG7-F1
#
_entry.id   AF-A0A6P6LQG7-F1
#
_cell.length_a   1.000
_cell.length_b   1.000
_cell.length_c   1.000
_cell.angle_alpha   90.00
_cell.angle_beta   90.00
_cell.angle_gamma   90.00
#
_symmetry.space_group_name_H-M   'P 1'
#
loop_
_entity.id
_entity.type
_entity.pdbx_description
1 polymer ?
#
loop_
_entity_poly.entity_id
_entity_poly.type
_entity_poly.pdbx_seq_one_letter_code
_entity_poly.pdbx_strand_id
1 'polypeptide(L)'
;MFHCKREIGTIIRSLGCFPSEAELHDIIAELEDEEPTGFVRYEKFLPTMTKILLERKFRPITEDLLLQAFKVLDQQKNGHLEPEELTKYLTQEGESFTQEEIDEMLSAAVDPDKNAILYKDFVSMMTFDDTR
;
A
#
# COMPACT_ATOMS: atom_id res chain seq x y z
N MET A 1 -7.11 -21.85 8.53
CA MET A 1 -5.69 -21.88 8.13
C MET A 1 -5.58 -21.00 6.89
N PHE A 2 -4.75 -19.96 6.96
CA PHE A 2 -4.53 -19.02 5.85
C PHE A 2 -3.23 -19.40 5.11
N HIS A 3 -3.17 -19.28 3.79
CA HIS A 3 -1.90 -19.37 3.05
C HIS A 3 -1.01 -18.16 3.37
N CYS A 4 0.18 -18.45 3.91
CA CYS A 4 0.93 -17.53 4.77
C CYS A 4 1.18 -16.12 4.20
N LYS A 5 1.67 -15.99 2.96
CA LYS A 5 2.23 -14.70 2.51
C LYS A 5 1.21 -13.75 1.87
N ARG A 6 0.43 -14.22 0.90
CA ARG A 6 -0.49 -13.35 0.14
C ARG A 6 -1.76 -13.02 0.93
N GLU A 7 -2.37 -14.00 1.60
CA GLU A 7 -3.64 -13.78 2.29
C GLU A 7 -3.48 -12.86 3.51
N ILE A 8 -2.39 -12.99 4.26
CA ILE A 8 -2.13 -12.16 5.45
C ILE A 8 -1.97 -10.68 5.05
N GLY A 9 -1.19 -10.39 4.00
CA GLY A 9 -1.07 -9.03 3.48
C GLY A 9 -2.41 -8.42 3.08
N THR A 10 -3.23 -9.17 2.33
CA THR A 10 -4.58 -8.73 1.95
C THR A 10 -5.46 -8.48 3.16
N ILE A 11 -5.45 -9.36 4.17
CA ILE A 11 -6.27 -9.20 5.38
C ILE A 11 -5.82 -7.97 6.18
N ILE A 12 -4.51 -7.77 6.38
CA ILE A 12 -3.98 -6.63 7.12
C ILE A 12 -4.35 -5.31 6.43
N ARG A 13 -4.21 -5.23 5.11
CA ARG A 13 -4.61 -4.06 4.30
C ARG A 13 -6.11 -3.82 4.34
N SER A 14 -6.92 -4.89 4.32
CA SER A 14 -8.37 -4.81 4.48
C SER A 14 -8.82 -4.33 5.87
N LEU A 15 -7.97 -4.48 6.89
CA LEU A 15 -8.19 -3.96 8.23
C LEU A 15 -7.71 -2.50 8.39
N GLY A 16 -7.36 -1.82 7.28
CA GLY A 16 -6.92 -0.43 7.26
C GLY A 16 -5.48 -0.21 7.71
N CYS A 17 -4.66 -1.28 7.73
CA CYS A 17 -3.24 -1.21 8.06
C CYS A 17 -2.39 -1.33 6.78
N PHE A 18 -1.41 -0.46 6.60
CA PHE A 18 -0.59 -0.38 5.38
C PHE A 18 0.90 -0.60 5.70
N PRO A 19 1.31 -1.80 6.14
CA PRO A 19 2.73 -2.10 6.34
C PRO A 19 3.47 -2.18 4.99
N SER A 20 4.77 -1.85 5.01
CA SER A 20 5.68 -2.15 3.89
C SER A 20 5.85 -3.66 3.69
N GLU A 21 6.43 -4.09 2.58
CA GLU A 21 6.68 -5.53 2.35
C GLU A 21 7.69 -6.10 3.35
N ALA A 22 8.69 -5.32 3.76
CA ALA A 22 9.60 -5.69 4.85
C ALA A 22 8.86 -5.84 6.20
N GLU A 23 8.01 -4.87 6.56
CA GLU A 23 7.23 -4.93 7.81
C GLU A 23 6.23 -6.10 7.79
N LEU A 24 5.60 -6.36 6.64
CA LEU A 24 4.70 -7.49 6.46
C LEU A 24 5.45 -8.82 6.61
N HIS A 25 6.68 -8.92 6.07
CA HIS A 25 7.53 -10.09 6.26
C HIS A 25 7.85 -10.33 7.74
N ASP A 26 8.15 -9.28 8.50
CA ASP A 26 8.42 -9.39 9.93
C ASP A 26 7.18 -9.85 10.72
N ILE A 27 5.99 -9.33 10.38
CA ILE A 27 4.72 -9.78 10.97
C ILE A 27 4.48 -11.25 10.65
N ILE A 28 4.73 -11.67 9.41
CA ILE A 28 4.56 -13.07 8.99
C ILE A 28 5.53 -13.97 9.74
N ALA A 29 6.80 -13.57 9.86
CA ALA A 29 7.82 -14.33 10.60
C ALA A 29 7.46 -14.49 12.08
N GLU A 30 6.86 -13.48 12.72
CA GLU A 30 6.34 -13.58 14.10
C GLU A 30 5.20 -14.59 14.22
N LEU A 31 4.42 -14.77 13.15
CA LEU A 31 3.26 -15.66 13.11
C LEU A 31 3.60 -17.11 12.75
N GLU A 32 4.77 -17.36 12.18
CA GLU A 32 5.21 -18.71 11.81
C GLU A 32 5.45 -19.60 13.05
N ASP A 33 5.25 -20.90 12.87
CA ASP A 33 5.58 -21.93 13.87
C ASP A 33 7.07 -22.31 13.76
N GLU A 34 7.62 -23.01 14.76
CA GLU A 34 9.00 -23.52 14.72
C GLU A 34 9.27 -24.37 13.47
N GLU A 35 8.23 -25.04 12.95
CA GLU A 35 8.24 -25.70 11.66
C GLU A 35 7.44 -24.89 10.63
N PRO A 36 8.01 -24.58 9.45
CA PRO A 36 7.31 -23.83 8.41
C PRO A 36 6.20 -24.70 7.82
N THR A 37 4.98 -24.49 8.29
CA THR A 37 3.79 -25.22 7.81
C THR A 37 3.22 -24.63 6.52
N GLY A 38 3.62 -23.42 6.15
CA GLY A 38 2.99 -22.63 5.07
C GLY A 38 1.62 -22.05 5.44
N PHE A 39 1.17 -22.26 6.69
CA PHE A 39 -0.10 -21.75 7.20
C PHE A 39 0.08 -20.94 8.48
N VAL A 40 -0.72 -19.88 8.61
CA VAL A 40 -0.85 -19.14 9.87
C VAL A 40 -2.03 -19.69 10.67
N ARG A 41 -1.77 -19.97 11.96
CA ARG A 41 -2.79 -20.36 12.94
C ARG A 41 -3.58 -19.15 13.43
N TYR A 42 -4.90 -19.29 13.54
CA TYR A 42 -5.77 -18.20 13.96
C TYR A 42 -5.44 -17.72 15.39
N GLU A 43 -5.05 -18.65 16.25
CA GLU A 43 -4.68 -18.43 17.65
C GLU A 43 -3.44 -17.56 17.80
N LYS A 44 -2.56 -17.51 16.79
CA LYS A 44 -1.43 -16.58 16.71
C LYS A 44 -1.81 -15.28 16.02
N PHE A 45 -2.55 -15.38 14.91
CA PHE A 45 -2.96 -14.22 14.12
C PHE A 45 -3.79 -13.21 14.92
N LEU A 46 -4.83 -13.68 15.62
CA LEU A 46 -5.77 -12.79 16.29
C LEU A 46 -5.10 -11.92 17.38
N PRO A 47 -4.28 -12.46 18.31
CA PRO A 47 -3.55 -11.64 19.27
C PRO A 47 -2.61 -10.63 18.62
N THR A 48 -1.83 -11.03 17.61
CA THR A 48 -0.89 -10.15 16.90
C THR A 48 -1.62 -9.00 16.22
N MET A 49 -2.70 -9.29 15.50
CA MET A 49 -3.51 -8.25 14.86
C MET A 49 -4.22 -7.36 15.86
N THR A 50 -4.74 -7.92 16.95
CA THR A 50 -5.37 -7.13 18.03
C THR A 50 -4.37 -6.13 18.59
N LYS A 51 -3.12 -6.55 18.82
CA LYS A 51 -2.05 -5.68 19.28
C LYS A 51 -1.74 -4.57 18.27
N ILE A 52 -1.57 -4.91 16.99
CA ILE A 52 -1.30 -3.94 15.91
C ILE A 52 -2.39 -2.85 15.86
N LEU A 53 -3.66 -3.25 15.94
CA LEU A 53 -4.80 -2.33 15.88
C LEU A 53 -4.90 -1.45 17.14
N LEU A 54 -4.72 -2.02 18.33
CA LEU A 54 -4.77 -1.26 19.60
C LEU A 54 -3.60 -0.28 19.71
N GLU A 55 -2.41 -0.67 19.25
CA GLU A 55 -1.22 0.19 19.20
C GLU A 55 -1.25 1.20 18.05
N ARG A 56 -2.26 1.13 17.17
CA ARG A 56 -2.43 2.01 16.00
C ARG A 56 -1.20 2.04 15.09
N LYS A 57 -0.58 0.87 14.87
CA LYS A 57 0.54 0.71 13.95
C LYS A 57 0.05 0.70 12.49
N PHE A 58 0.96 1.03 11.56
CA PHE A 58 0.72 0.98 10.11
C PHE A 58 -0.51 1.77 9.65
N ARG A 59 -0.80 2.91 10.29
CA ARG A 59 -1.93 3.75 9.89
C ARG A 59 -1.75 4.29 8.48
N PRO A 60 -2.85 4.54 7.76
CA PRO A 60 -2.80 5.16 6.45
C PRO A 60 -2.06 6.50 6.51
N ILE A 61 -1.36 6.82 5.43
CA ILE A 61 -0.77 8.14 5.25
C ILE A 61 -1.92 9.14 5.05
N THR A 62 -1.85 10.30 5.69
CA THR A 62 -2.86 11.35 5.55
C THR A 62 -2.87 11.92 4.13
N GLU A 63 -4.05 12.30 3.62
CA GLU A 63 -4.24 13.00 2.35
C GLU A 63 -3.25 14.16 2.15
N ASP A 64 -3.09 15.02 3.15
CA ASP A 64 -2.16 16.17 3.08
C ASP A 64 -0.71 15.75 2.80
N LEU A 65 -0.24 14.68 3.45
CA LEU A 65 1.13 14.18 3.29
C LEU A 65 1.31 13.49 1.93
N LEU A 66 0.30 12.75 1.45
CA LEU A 66 0.30 12.19 0.09
C LEU A 66 0.35 13.30 -0.96
N LEU A 67 -0.49 14.33 -0.83
CA LEU A 67 -0.48 15.48 -1.72
C LEU A 67 0.86 16.22 -1.72
N GLN A 68 1.51 16.33 -0.56
CA GLN A 68 2.85 16.90 -0.45
C GLN A 68 3.89 16.04 -1.17
N ALA A 69 3.84 14.72 -1.03
CA ALA A 69 4.73 13.81 -1.73
C ALA A 69 4.59 13.97 -3.26
N PHE A 70 3.37 13.94 -3.80
CA PHE A 70 3.13 14.15 -5.24
C PHE A 70 3.61 15.52 -5.73
N LYS A 71 3.47 16.58 -4.94
CA LYS A 71 4.01 17.91 -5.29
C LYS A 71 5.54 17.96 -5.35
N VAL A 72 6.24 17.07 -4.65
CA VAL A 72 7.70 16.94 -4.77
C VAL A 72 8.07 16.27 -6.09
N LEU A 73 7.22 15.35 -6.58
CA LEU A 73 7.41 14.65 -7.85
C LEU A 73 7.10 15.55 -9.07
N ASP A 74 6.10 16.45 -8.95
CA ASP A 74 5.68 17.43 -9.96
C ASP A 74 6.68 18.61 -10.04
N GLN A 75 7.80 18.39 -10.73
CA GLN A 75 8.89 19.35 -10.87
C GLN A 75 8.45 20.61 -11.63
N GLN A 76 7.50 20.45 -12.55
CA GLN A 76 6.96 21.46 -13.44
C GLN A 76 5.86 22.30 -12.75
N LYS A 77 5.36 21.83 -11.59
CA LYS A 77 4.27 22.45 -10.80
C LYS A 77 2.99 22.66 -11.61
N ASN A 78 2.70 21.73 -12.52
CA ASN A 78 1.57 21.81 -13.43
C ASN A 78 0.31 21.13 -12.87
N GLY A 79 0.40 20.51 -11.68
CA GLY A 79 -0.72 19.87 -11.00
C GLY A 79 -1.00 18.43 -11.44
N HIS A 80 -0.14 17.82 -12.25
CA HIS A 80 -0.26 16.45 -12.72
C HIS A 80 1.11 15.77 -12.85
N LEU A 81 1.10 14.45 -13.07
CA LEU A 81 2.29 13.69 -13.44
C LEU A 81 2.03 12.92 -14.75
N GLU A 82 3.06 12.74 -15.55
CA GLU A 82 3.03 11.78 -16.65
C GLU A 82 3.15 10.34 -16.10
N PRO A 83 2.51 9.34 -16.72
CA PRO A 83 2.63 7.94 -16.30
C PRO A 83 4.08 7.45 -16.17
N GLU A 84 4.95 7.91 -17.07
CA GLU A 84 6.37 7.61 -17.09
C GLU A 84 7.11 8.20 -15.87
N GLU A 85 6.72 9.40 -15.43
CA GLU A 85 7.30 10.03 -14.24
C GLU A 85 6.98 9.21 -13.00
N LEU A 86 5.71 8.83 -12.81
CA LEU A 86 5.32 7.99 -11.67
C LEU A 86 6.01 6.61 -11.71
N THR A 87 6.03 5.96 -12.88
CA THR A 87 6.72 4.67 -13.08
C THR A 87 8.18 4.74 -12.67
N LYS A 88 8.88 5.80 -13.05
CA LYS A 88 10.27 6.01 -12.68
C LYS A 88 10.46 6.05 -11.17
N TYR A 89 9.59 6.77 -10.44
CA TYR A 89 9.71 6.84 -8.98
C TYR A 89 9.40 5.51 -8.30
N LEU A 90 8.36 4.79 -8.76
CA LEU A 90 7.97 3.49 -8.19
C LEU A 90 8.99 2.37 -8.45
N THR A 91 9.85 2.54 -9.46
CA THR A 91 10.92 1.58 -9.78
C THR A 91 12.26 1.94 -9.14
N GLN A 92 12.58 3.22 -8.98
CA GLN A 92 13.90 3.69 -8.57
C GLN A 92 14.02 4.02 -7.07
N GLU A 93 12.91 4.34 -6.41
CA GLU A 93 12.90 4.80 -5.02
C GLU A 93 12.18 3.81 -4.09
N GLY A 94 12.82 3.44 -2.98
CA GLY A 94 12.21 2.60 -1.94
C GLY A 94 12.11 1.11 -2.30
N GLU A 95 11.02 0.48 -1.86
CA GLU A 95 10.67 -0.89 -2.24
C GLU A 95 10.14 -0.87 -3.69
N SER A 96 10.93 -1.43 -4.61
CA SER A 96 10.60 -1.43 -6.03
C SER A 96 9.34 -2.24 -6.31
N PHE A 97 8.40 -1.63 -7.03
CA PHE A 97 7.19 -2.29 -7.51
C PHE A 97 7.53 -3.22 -8.67
N THR A 98 6.81 -4.33 -8.80
CA THR A 98 6.88 -5.17 -10.00
C THR A 98 6.19 -4.47 -11.18
N GLN A 99 6.45 -4.94 -12.40
CA GLN A 99 5.80 -4.38 -13.59
C GLN A 99 4.27 -4.53 -13.50
N GLU A 100 3.79 -5.65 -12.98
CA GLU A 100 2.36 -5.90 -12.80
C GLU A 100 1.75 -4.91 -11.79
N GLU A 101 2.43 -4.64 -10.67
CA GLU A 101 1.96 -3.68 -9.66
C GLU A 101 1.93 -2.24 -10.21
N ILE A 102 2.91 -1.88 -11.06
CA ILE A 102 2.93 -0.60 -11.76
C ILE A 102 1.78 -0.50 -12.74
N ASP A 103 1.56 -1.52 -13.56
CA ASP A 103 0.48 -1.54 -14.55
C ASP A 103 -0.89 -1.43 -13.88
N GLU A 104 -1.09 -2.15 -12.77
CA GLU A 104 -2.30 -2.03 -11.95
C GLU A 104 -2.46 -0.61 -11.37
N MET A 105 -1.40 -0.04 -10.81
CA MET A 105 -1.44 1.33 -10.26
C MET A 105 -1.75 2.38 -11.34
N LEU A 106 -1.11 2.30 -12.50
CA LEU A 106 -1.35 3.22 -13.61
C LEU A 106 -2.78 3.09 -14.15
N SER A 107 -3.31 1.85 -14.24
CA SER A 107 -4.68 1.63 -14.68
C SER A 107 -5.72 2.31 -13.76
N ALA A 108 -5.40 2.46 -12.48
CA ALA A 108 -6.25 3.15 -11.51
C ALA A 108 -6.00 4.68 -11.45
N ALA A 109 -4.78 5.13 -11.74
CA ALA A 109 -4.36 6.51 -11.52
C ALA A 109 -4.48 7.42 -12.76
N VAL A 110 -4.34 6.86 -13.97
CA VAL A 110 -4.27 7.64 -15.22
C VAL A 110 -5.66 8.06 -15.68
N ASP A 111 -5.86 9.35 -15.90
CA ASP A 111 -7.07 9.89 -16.54
C ASP A 111 -7.08 9.45 -18.02
N PRO A 112 -8.12 8.70 -18.47
CA PRO A 112 -8.15 8.11 -19.81
C PRO A 112 -8.26 9.14 -20.94
N ASP A 113 -8.78 10.34 -20.66
CA ASP A 113 -8.95 11.40 -21.67
C ASP A 113 -7.68 12.26 -21.79
N LYS A 114 -6.98 12.46 -20.66
CA LYS A 114 -5.80 13.35 -20.60
C LYS A 114 -4.47 12.61 -20.69
N ASN A 115 -4.48 11.28 -20.49
CA ASN A 115 -3.27 10.46 -20.36
C ASN A 115 -2.28 11.03 -19.32
N ALA A 116 -2.83 11.49 -18.19
CA ALA A 116 -2.06 12.12 -17.12
C ALA A 116 -2.67 11.76 -15.76
N ILE A 117 -1.84 11.78 -14.72
CA ILE A 117 -2.25 11.49 -13.35
C ILE A 117 -2.55 12.81 -12.65
N LEU A 118 -3.83 13.11 -12.48
CA LEU A 118 -4.30 14.25 -11.69
C LEU A 118 -4.21 13.90 -10.21
N TYR A 119 -3.03 14.05 -9.61
CA TYR A 119 -2.73 13.49 -8.30
C TYR A 119 -3.65 13.99 -7.16
N LYS A 120 -4.27 15.17 -7.29
CA LYS A 120 -5.27 15.63 -6.31
C LYS A 120 -6.51 14.74 -6.32
N ASP A 121 -7.02 14.44 -7.51
CA ASP A 121 -8.21 13.62 -7.69
C ASP A 121 -7.88 12.17 -7.31
N PHE A 122 -6.70 11.69 -7.72
CA PHE A 122 -6.21 10.35 -7.37
C PHE A 122 -6.02 10.17 -5.85
N VAL A 123 -5.40 11.13 -5.15
CA VAL A 123 -5.26 11.05 -3.67
C VAL A 123 -6.62 11.16 -2.98
N SER A 124 -7.51 12.03 -3.47
CA SER A 124 -8.88 12.10 -2.93
C SER A 124 -9.61 10.78 -3.09
N MET A 125 -9.40 10.06 -4.20
CA MET A 125 -9.95 8.71 -4.41
C MET A 125 -9.33 7.67 -3.47
N MET A 126 -8.01 7.70 -3.26
CA MET A 126 -7.31 6.75 -2.38
C MET A 126 -7.62 6.93 -0.90
N THR A 127 -8.02 8.13 -0.49
CA THR A 127 -8.30 8.48 0.91
C THR A 127 -9.80 8.57 1.22
N PHE A 128 -10.65 8.34 0.23
CA PHE A 128 -12.09 8.28 0.44
C PHE A 128 -12.48 6.96 1.09
N ASP A 129 -12.80 7.01 2.38
CA ASP A 129 -13.46 5.91 3.07
C ASP A 129 -14.94 5.86 2.64
N ASP A 130 -15.38 4.72 2.10
CA ASP A 130 -16.79 4.38 1.79
C ASP A 130 -17.70 4.29 3.04
N THR A 131 -17.24 4.78 4.19
CA THR A 131 -17.88 4.64 5.51
C THR A 131 -18.34 5.96 6.14
N ARG A 132 -18.58 7.00 5.33
CA ARG A 132 -19.34 8.19 5.77
C ARG A 132 -20.84 8.05 5.54
#